data_AF-A0A951YEE7-F1
#
_entry.id   AF-A0A951YEE7-F1
#
_cell.length_a   1.000
_cell.length_b   1.000
_cell.length_c   1.000
_cell.angle_alpha   90.00
_cell.angle_beta   90.00
_cell.angle_gamma   90.00
#
_symmetry.space_group_name_H-M   'P 1'
#
loop_
_entity.id
_entity.type
_entity.pdbx_description
1 polymer ?
#
loop_
_entity_poly.entity_id
_entity_poly.type
_entity_poly.pdbx_seq_one_letter_code
_entity_poly.pdbx_strand_id
1 'polypeptide(L)'
;MKRNSDTSEVIAPFKPYIGNPKMMFHLATKDPQGRPTKGITRRRSYLTAGGDDQAKFDQWDPASYLNIWTIRAIGRGISNGVVAAYAVFPSSAAAFPYTDGIITSAGSMLSNKTIPHEIGHILNLYHTWGNIGVATNCTGDD
;
A
#
# COMPACT_ATOMS: atom_id res chain seq x y z
N MET A 1 -19.25 5.46 11.63
CA MET A 1 -19.81 4.10 11.48
C MET A 1 -18.65 3.12 11.32
N LYS A 2 -18.59 2.05 12.10
CA LYS A 2 -17.57 0.99 12.01
C LYS A 2 -17.93 0.11 10.78
N ARG A 3 -17.06 0.05 9.76
CA ARG A 3 -17.39 -0.61 8.48
C ARG A 3 -16.92 -2.07 8.37
N ASN A 4 -15.92 -2.47 9.16
CA ASN A 4 -15.37 -3.83 9.10
C ASN A 4 -16.03 -4.72 10.16
N SER A 5 -16.79 -5.73 9.72
CA SER A 5 -17.55 -6.62 10.61
C SER A 5 -16.66 -7.50 11.49
N ASP A 6 -15.52 -7.92 10.97
CA ASP A 6 -14.49 -8.73 11.65
C ASP A 6 -13.87 -8.07 12.89
N THR A 7 -14.12 -6.78 13.10
CA THR A 7 -13.72 -6.10 14.34
C THR A 7 -14.46 -6.61 15.58
N SER A 8 -15.46 -7.50 15.41
CA SER A 8 -16.06 -8.28 16.49
C SER A 8 -15.13 -9.37 17.02
N GLU A 9 -14.21 -9.86 16.20
CA GLU A 9 -13.26 -10.95 16.48
C GLU A 9 -12.06 -10.49 17.33
N VAL A 10 -11.84 -9.18 17.44
CA VAL A 10 -10.78 -8.60 18.30
C VAL A 10 -10.98 -9.06 19.74
N ILE A 11 -9.94 -9.63 20.35
CA ILE A 11 -9.99 -10.12 21.74
C ILE A 11 -10.30 -8.98 22.72
N ALA A 12 -10.99 -9.31 23.82
CA ALA A 12 -11.53 -8.32 24.75
C ALA A 12 -10.50 -7.28 25.25
N PRO A 13 -9.24 -7.64 25.59
CA PRO A 13 -8.25 -6.66 26.03
C PRO A 13 -7.94 -5.56 25.01
N PHE A 14 -8.09 -5.82 23.70
CA PHE A 14 -7.77 -4.86 22.64
C PHE A 14 -8.96 -4.05 22.13
N LYS A 15 -10.19 -4.42 22.49
CA LYS A 15 -11.41 -3.72 22.03
C LYS A 15 -11.42 -2.20 22.34
N PRO A 16 -10.97 -1.74 23.51
CA PRO A 16 -10.94 -0.30 23.81
C PRO A 16 -9.96 0.51 22.94
N TYR A 17 -8.96 -0.16 22.34
CA TYR A 17 -7.89 0.49 21.57
C TYR A 17 -8.14 0.48 20.05
N ILE A 18 -9.32 0.04 19.61
CA ILE A 18 -9.67 0.05 18.18
C ILE A 18 -9.75 1.50 17.70
N GLY A 19 -8.80 1.89 16.84
CA GLY A 19 -8.75 3.20 16.22
C GLY A 19 -9.84 3.42 15.16
N ASN A 20 -10.20 4.68 14.93
CA ASN A 20 -10.99 5.12 13.80
C ASN A 20 -10.24 6.25 13.09
N PRO A 21 -9.58 5.98 11.94
CA PRO A 21 -8.75 6.97 11.26
C PRO A 21 -9.57 8.12 10.65
N LYS A 22 -10.91 8.01 10.56
CA LYS A 22 -11.79 9.00 9.93
C LYS A 22 -11.38 9.40 8.50
N MET A 23 -10.78 8.46 7.77
CA MET A 23 -10.40 8.63 6.37
C MET A 23 -11.36 7.89 5.44
N MET A 24 -11.52 8.41 4.23
CA MET A 24 -12.29 7.77 3.17
C MET A 24 -11.49 7.80 1.87
N PHE A 25 -11.52 6.68 1.16
CA PHE A 25 -10.92 6.56 -0.16
C PHE A 25 -12.03 6.46 -1.19
N HIS A 26 -11.80 7.09 -2.34
CA HIS A 26 -12.64 6.95 -3.51
C HIS A 26 -11.76 6.95 -4.75
N LEU A 27 -12.23 6.33 -5.83
CA LEU A 27 -11.58 6.48 -7.13
C LEU A 27 -11.66 7.95 -7.57
N ALA A 28 -10.59 8.45 -8.18
CA ALA A 28 -10.59 9.80 -8.71
C ALA A 28 -11.66 9.95 -9.80
N THR A 29 -12.32 11.10 -9.80
CA THR A 29 -13.28 11.49 -10.85
C THR A 29 -12.70 12.51 -11.82
N LYS A 30 -11.55 13.12 -11.47
CA LYS A 30 -10.75 14.00 -12.30
C LYS A 30 -9.30 13.54 -12.33
N ASP A 31 -8.72 13.50 -13.52
CA ASP A 31 -7.29 13.24 -13.71
C ASP A 31 -6.44 14.49 -13.39
N PRO A 32 -5.10 14.41 -13.44
CA PRO A 32 -4.25 15.55 -13.10
C PRO A 32 -4.41 16.77 -14.01
N GLN A 33 -4.99 16.61 -15.20
CA GLN A 33 -5.33 17.73 -16.11
C GLN A 33 -6.76 18.26 -15.87
N GLY A 34 -7.45 17.77 -14.84
CA GLY A 34 -8.81 18.16 -14.48
C GLY A 34 -9.89 17.51 -15.34
N ARG A 35 -9.55 16.56 -16.22
CA ARG A 35 -10.50 15.92 -17.13
C ARG A 35 -11.24 14.77 -16.44
N PRO A 36 -12.50 14.49 -16.80
CA PRO A 36 -13.25 13.37 -16.23
C PRO A 36 -12.51 12.02 -16.38
N THR A 37 -12.48 11.23 -15.32
CA THR A 37 -11.87 9.88 -15.30
C THR A 37 -12.65 8.92 -14.41
N LYS A 38 -12.37 7.63 -14.55
CA LYS A 38 -12.85 6.56 -13.66
C LYS A 38 -11.82 6.19 -12.59
N GLY A 39 -10.68 6.88 -12.52
CA GLY A 39 -9.63 6.61 -11.54
C GLY A 39 -8.79 5.36 -11.83
N ILE A 40 -8.91 4.79 -13.04
CA ILE A 40 -8.22 3.54 -13.44
C ILE A 40 -7.57 3.74 -14.80
N THR A 41 -6.26 3.55 -14.86
CA THR A 41 -5.49 3.42 -16.11
C THR A 41 -5.12 1.95 -16.32
N ARG A 42 -4.85 1.56 -17.57
CA ARG A 42 -4.43 0.20 -17.92
C ARG A 42 -3.32 0.27 -18.96
N ARG A 43 -2.19 -0.38 -18.67
CA ARG A 43 -1.03 -0.41 -19.55
C ARG A 43 -0.53 -1.84 -19.73
N ARG A 44 -0.24 -2.22 -20.98
CA ARG A 44 0.39 -3.51 -21.30
C ARG A 44 1.91 -3.35 -21.20
N SER A 45 2.56 -4.18 -20.39
CA SER A 45 4.02 -4.19 -20.26
C SER A 45 4.51 -5.59 -19.86
N TYR A 46 5.72 -5.95 -20.27
CA TYR A 46 6.40 -7.17 -19.83
C TYR A 46 6.74 -7.12 -18.32
N LEU A 47 6.90 -5.92 -17.76
CA LEU A 47 7.15 -5.70 -16.33
C LEU A 47 6.00 -6.15 -15.42
N THR A 48 4.85 -6.55 -15.99
CA THR A 48 3.79 -7.17 -15.18
C THR A 48 4.25 -8.47 -14.50
N ALA A 49 5.32 -9.09 -15.00
CA ALA A 49 5.76 -10.44 -14.67
C ALA A 49 7.14 -10.46 -13.99
N GLY A 50 7.30 -9.70 -12.91
CA GLY A 50 8.59 -9.57 -12.23
C GLY A 50 9.20 -8.17 -12.32
N GLY A 51 8.39 -7.14 -12.60
CA GLY A 51 8.80 -5.75 -12.37
C GLY A 51 8.67 -5.35 -10.90
N ASP A 52 9.19 -4.17 -10.59
CA ASP A 52 9.13 -3.54 -9.27
C ASP A 52 8.73 -2.06 -9.43
N ASP A 53 9.47 -1.11 -8.86
CA ASP A 53 9.21 0.32 -9.09
C ASP A 53 9.26 0.72 -10.57
N GLN A 54 10.00 0.00 -11.42
CA GLN A 54 10.02 0.25 -12.87
C GLN A 54 8.64 -0.03 -13.54
N ALA A 55 7.76 -0.79 -12.88
CA ALA A 55 6.42 -1.08 -13.36
C ALA A 55 5.40 0.01 -12.97
N LYS A 56 5.78 1.01 -12.17
CA LYS A 56 4.94 2.13 -11.71
C LYS A 56 4.71 3.17 -12.83
N PHE A 57 3.97 2.77 -13.85
CA PHE A 57 3.62 3.65 -14.97
C PHE A 57 2.45 4.57 -14.64
N ASP A 58 2.37 5.69 -15.38
CA ASP A 58 1.21 6.60 -15.33
C ASP A 58 0.91 7.17 -13.93
N GLN A 59 1.96 7.40 -13.13
CA GLN A 59 1.84 8.02 -11.80
C GLN A 59 1.15 9.38 -11.92
N TRP A 60 0.11 9.59 -11.12
CA TRP A 60 -0.48 10.91 -10.89
C TRP A 60 0.21 11.58 -9.72
N ASP A 61 0.15 12.91 -9.67
CA ASP A 61 0.82 13.70 -8.63
C ASP A 61 0.52 13.15 -7.22
N PRO A 62 1.52 12.59 -6.51
CA PRO A 62 1.30 11.95 -5.21
C PRO A 62 0.80 12.93 -4.14
N ALA A 63 1.02 14.23 -4.31
CA ALA A 63 0.47 15.25 -3.40
C ALA A 63 -1.07 15.32 -3.47
N SER A 64 -1.68 14.85 -4.55
CA SER A 64 -3.12 14.91 -4.79
C SER A 64 -3.80 13.55 -4.89
N TYR A 65 -3.04 12.47 -5.14
CA TYR A 65 -3.59 11.14 -5.42
C TYR A 65 -2.78 10.03 -4.73
N LEU A 66 -3.47 9.09 -4.09
CA LEU A 66 -2.87 7.80 -3.73
C LEU A 66 -2.80 6.91 -4.97
N ASN A 67 -1.58 6.64 -5.44
CA ASN A 67 -1.35 5.76 -6.58
C ASN A 67 -1.26 4.30 -6.12
N ILE A 68 -1.96 3.40 -6.85
CA ILE A 68 -1.93 1.96 -6.61
C ILE A 68 -1.70 1.24 -7.94
N TRP A 69 -0.59 0.50 -8.04
CA TRP A 69 -0.25 -0.31 -9.20
C TRP A 69 -0.52 -1.77 -8.93
N THR A 70 -1.15 -2.44 -9.90
CA THR A 70 -1.41 -3.88 -9.84
C THR A 70 -0.71 -4.58 -10.99
N ILE A 71 0.18 -5.52 -10.67
CA ILE A 71 0.91 -6.33 -11.64
C ILE A 71 0.70 -7.82 -11.38
N ARG A 72 1.03 -8.72 -12.32
CA ARG A 72 0.84 -10.16 -12.13
C ARG A 72 1.73 -10.71 -11.01
N ALA A 73 3.01 -10.34 -11.01
CA ALA A 73 3.98 -10.77 -10.00
C ALA A 73 5.02 -9.67 -9.79
N ILE A 74 5.32 -9.37 -8.52
CA ILE A 74 6.39 -8.45 -8.13
C ILE A 74 7.72 -9.21 -8.17
N GLY A 75 8.72 -8.64 -8.83
CA GLY A 75 10.03 -9.26 -9.03
C GLY A 75 11.09 -8.90 -8.00
N ARG A 76 10.71 -8.17 -6.95
CA ARG A 76 11.59 -7.81 -5.85
C ARG A 76 12.11 -9.08 -5.17
N GLY A 77 13.42 -9.25 -5.19
CA GLY A 77 14.09 -10.44 -4.70
C GLY A 77 13.96 -10.57 -3.18
N ILE A 78 13.22 -11.59 -2.73
CA ILE A 78 13.30 -12.14 -1.38
C ILE A 78 13.68 -13.61 -1.50
N SER A 79 14.66 -14.03 -0.70
CA SER A 79 15.05 -15.45 -0.64
C SER A 79 13.83 -16.28 -0.23
N ASN A 80 13.39 -17.19 -1.10
CA ASN A 80 12.28 -18.13 -0.86
C ASN A 80 10.89 -17.51 -0.56
N GLY A 81 10.57 -16.33 -1.08
CA GLY A 81 9.28 -15.68 -0.85
C GLY A 81 8.64 -15.06 -2.10
N VAL A 82 7.36 -14.68 -1.97
CA VAL A 82 6.62 -13.89 -2.95
C VAL A 82 6.20 -12.58 -2.28
N VAL A 83 6.52 -11.44 -2.90
CA VAL A 83 6.09 -10.14 -2.40
C VAL A 83 4.63 -9.93 -2.80
N ALA A 84 3.75 -9.82 -1.80
CA ALA A 84 2.31 -9.62 -2.00
C ALA A 84 2.00 -8.18 -2.44
N ALA A 85 2.58 -7.21 -1.74
CA ALA A 85 2.56 -5.80 -2.04
C ALA A 85 3.73 -5.13 -1.29
N TYR A 86 4.02 -3.88 -1.63
CA TYR A 86 4.80 -3.00 -0.77
C TYR A 86 4.43 -1.53 -1.04
N ALA A 87 4.71 -0.71 -0.04
CA ALA A 87 4.80 0.74 -0.14
C ALA A 87 6.17 1.23 0.34
N VAL A 88 6.41 2.53 0.24
CA VAL A 88 7.58 3.19 0.83
C VAL A 88 7.13 4.20 1.87
N PHE A 89 7.94 4.42 2.90
CA PHE A 89 7.67 5.46 3.89
C PHE A 89 7.69 6.86 3.27
N PRO A 90 6.98 7.83 3.88
CA PRO A 90 6.98 9.23 3.44
C PRO A 90 8.37 9.84 3.27
N SER A 91 9.34 9.47 4.10
CA SER A 91 10.72 9.97 4.00
C SER A 91 11.41 9.50 2.71
N SER A 92 11.26 8.21 2.36
CA SER A 92 11.78 7.64 1.12
C SER A 92 11.05 8.19 -0.10
N ALA A 93 9.72 8.31 -0.02
CA ALA A 93 8.90 8.93 -1.06
C ALA A 93 9.28 10.40 -1.30
N ALA A 94 9.58 11.17 -0.25
CA ALA A 94 10.03 12.55 -0.37
C ALA A 94 11.38 12.67 -1.10
N ALA A 95 12.29 11.71 -0.88
CA ALA A 95 13.57 11.65 -1.59
C ALA A 95 13.42 11.12 -3.04
N PHE A 96 12.51 10.18 -3.27
CA PHE A 96 12.27 9.53 -4.56
C PHE A 96 10.76 9.49 -4.89
N PRO A 97 10.15 10.60 -5.34
CA PRO A 97 8.70 10.71 -5.49
C PRO A 97 8.05 9.69 -6.43
N TYR A 98 8.80 9.16 -7.40
CA TYR A 98 8.32 8.12 -8.32
C TYR A 98 8.04 6.77 -7.63
N THR A 99 8.53 6.59 -6.40
CA THR A 99 8.28 5.39 -5.59
C THR A 99 7.01 5.51 -4.74
N ASP A 100 6.46 6.72 -4.57
CA ASP A 100 5.30 6.96 -3.70
C ASP A 100 4.04 6.26 -4.20
N GLY A 101 3.33 5.60 -3.27
CA GLY A 101 2.17 4.75 -3.51
C GLY A 101 2.44 3.27 -3.28
N ILE A 102 1.47 2.45 -3.68
CA ILE A 102 1.43 1.01 -3.39
C ILE A 102 1.60 0.24 -4.69
N ILE A 103 2.46 -0.77 -4.73
CA ILE A 103 2.42 -1.78 -5.79
C ILE A 103 2.05 -3.13 -5.20
N THR A 104 1.13 -3.84 -5.86
CA THR A 104 0.60 -5.11 -5.39
C THR A 104 0.54 -6.14 -6.52
N SER A 105 0.67 -7.41 -6.16
CA SER A 105 0.32 -8.50 -7.05
C SER A 105 -1.20 -8.54 -7.29
N ALA A 106 -1.62 -8.97 -8.48
CA ALA A 106 -3.03 -9.07 -8.85
C ALA A 106 -3.81 -10.03 -7.93
N GLY A 107 -3.17 -11.08 -7.42
CA GLY A 107 -3.76 -12.00 -6.45
C GLY A 107 -3.95 -11.34 -5.08
N SER A 108 -2.95 -10.58 -4.62
CA SER A 108 -2.98 -9.91 -3.32
C SER A 108 -3.94 -8.72 -3.27
N MET A 109 -4.22 -8.09 -4.42
CA MET A 109 -5.24 -7.03 -4.53
C MET A 109 -6.65 -7.51 -4.11
N LEU A 110 -6.92 -8.81 -4.19
CA LEU A 110 -8.20 -9.40 -3.77
C LEU A 110 -8.30 -9.60 -2.25
N SER A 111 -7.19 -9.47 -1.52
CA SER A 111 -7.17 -9.50 -0.05
C SER A 111 -7.78 -8.21 0.50
N ASN A 112 -8.63 -8.33 1.52
CA ASN A 112 -9.20 -7.17 2.21
C ASN A 112 -8.23 -6.51 3.21
N LYS A 113 -7.01 -7.04 3.39
CA LYS A 113 -6.03 -6.53 4.36
C LYS A 113 -4.73 -5.99 3.75
N THR A 114 -4.31 -6.48 2.59
CA THR A 114 -3.02 -6.11 2.01
C THR A 114 -2.96 -4.61 1.68
N ILE A 115 -3.90 -4.07 0.92
CA ILE A 115 -3.88 -2.63 0.61
C ILE A 115 -4.02 -1.76 1.87
N PRO A 116 -4.94 -2.04 2.82
CA PRO A 116 -4.98 -1.30 4.08
C PRO A 116 -3.69 -1.35 4.90
N HIS A 117 -2.96 -2.47 4.87
CA HIS A 117 -1.65 -2.62 5.49
C HIS A 117 -0.63 -1.67 4.85
N GLU A 118 -0.53 -1.68 3.51
CA GLU A 118 0.38 -0.79 2.79
C GLU A 118 0.04 0.70 2.94
N ILE A 119 -1.25 1.04 3.06
CA ILE A 119 -1.68 2.41 3.41
C ILE A 119 -1.14 2.80 4.79
N GLY A 120 -1.02 1.86 5.73
CA GLY A 120 -0.38 2.08 7.03
C GLY A 120 1.05 2.60 6.87
N HIS A 121 1.86 1.94 6.05
CA HIS A 121 3.25 2.37 5.78
C HIS A 121 3.33 3.75 5.12
N ILE A 122 2.43 4.06 4.18
CA ILE A 122 2.32 5.40 3.59
C ILE A 122 1.95 6.45 4.65
N LEU A 123 1.18 6.08 5.66
CA LEU A 123 0.84 6.93 6.81
C LEU A 123 1.86 6.82 7.95
N ASN A 124 3.08 6.35 7.65
CA ASN A 124 4.21 6.25 8.56
C ASN A 124 4.00 5.30 9.75
N LEU A 125 3.17 4.27 9.58
CA LEU A 125 3.03 3.18 10.53
C LEU A 125 4.02 2.07 10.19
N TYR A 126 4.69 1.56 11.22
CA TYR A 126 5.65 0.47 11.12
C TYR A 126 4.96 -0.86 11.39
N HIS A 127 5.56 -1.95 10.95
CA HIS A 127 5.21 -3.29 11.41
C HIS A 127 5.18 -3.36 12.95
N THR A 128 4.16 -4.02 13.49
CA THR A 128 3.92 -4.06 14.95
C THR A 128 4.97 -4.85 15.73
N TRP A 129 5.77 -5.66 15.03
CA TRP A 129 6.88 -6.44 15.59
C TRP A 129 8.24 -5.73 15.48
N GLY A 130 8.32 -4.57 14.84
CA GLY A 130 9.58 -3.86 14.62
C GLY A 130 10.54 -4.63 13.70
N ASN A 131 11.85 -4.48 13.93
CA ASN A 131 12.87 -5.23 13.19
C ASN A 131 13.07 -6.62 13.83
N ILE A 132 13.01 -7.68 13.03
CA ILE A 132 13.16 -9.07 13.48
C ILE A 132 14.51 -9.26 14.19
N GLY A 133 14.50 -9.58 15.47
CA GLY A 133 15.69 -10.01 16.23
C GLY A 133 16.11 -9.15 17.41
N VAL A 134 15.41 -8.05 17.72
CA VAL A 134 15.68 -7.26 18.94
C VAL A 134 14.38 -6.80 19.60
N ALA A 135 14.07 -7.34 20.79
CA ALA A 135 12.85 -7.07 21.55
C ALA A 135 12.65 -5.59 21.96
N THR A 136 13.65 -4.73 21.74
CA THR A 136 13.65 -3.31 22.09
C THR A 136 13.59 -2.38 20.89
N ASN A 137 13.56 -2.90 19.64
CA ASN A 137 13.63 -2.07 18.45
C ASN A 137 12.28 -2.01 17.71
N CYS A 138 11.40 -1.15 18.22
CA CYS A 138 10.16 -0.77 17.53
C CYS A 138 10.37 0.33 16.47
N THR A 139 11.61 0.65 16.07
CA THR A 139 11.91 1.76 15.15
C THR A 139 12.33 1.33 13.75
N GLY A 140 12.30 0.02 13.46
CA GLY A 140 12.61 -0.53 12.13
C GLY A 140 11.39 -1.19 11.49
N ASP A 141 11.39 -1.22 10.17
CA ASP A 141 10.43 -1.90 9.31
C ASP A 141 11.25 -2.74 8.33
N ASP A 142 10.93 -4.04 8.24
CA ASP A 142 11.61 -5.05 7.41
C ASP A 142 13.14 -5.21 7.60
#